data_AF-A0A1B8P1Y3-F1
#
_entry.id   AF-A0A1B8P1Y3-F1
#
_cell.length_a   1.000
_cell.length_b   1.000
_cell.length_c   1.000
_cell.angle_alpha   90.00
_cell.angle_beta   90.00
_cell.angle_gamma   90.00
#
_symmetry.space_group_name_H-M   'P 1'
#
loop_
_entity.id
_entity.type
_entity.pdbx_description
1 polymer ?
#
loop_
_entity_poly.entity_id
_entity_poly.type
_entity_poly.pdbx_seq_one_letter_code
_entity_poly.pdbx_strand_id
1 'polypeptide(L)'
;MGDIAREILPVNIEDELKQSYLDYAMSVIIGRALPDVRDGLKPVHRRVLYAMHELGNDWNKAYKKSARVVGDVIGKYHPHGDSAVYDTIVRMAQDFSMRHVLVDGQGNFGSIDGDNAAAMRYTEVRMARLAHELLADLEKDTVDWVDNYDGTERIPDVLPTKLPNLLVNGSSGIAVGMATNIPPHNMVEVIDGCLALIDDYTLSVDDLMEYIPGRISPPEASSTVGPGFSRPTVPGVAASMYVPATPSSMTRRPAATTSSSPSCLTR
;
A
#
# COMPACT_ATOMS: atom_id res chain seq x y z
N MET A 1 -1.80 50.85 -28.75
CA MET A 1 -1.27 49.51 -28.41
C MET A 1 0.10 49.73 -27.79
N GLY A 2 0.21 49.70 -26.46
CA GLY A 2 1.52 49.73 -25.81
C GLY A 2 2.17 48.37 -25.96
N ASP A 3 3.40 48.34 -26.47
CA ASP A 3 4.21 47.13 -26.52
C ASP A 3 4.36 46.57 -25.12
N ILE A 4 3.85 45.34 -24.91
CA ILE A 4 4.14 44.58 -23.70
C ILE A 4 5.61 44.18 -23.82
N ALA A 5 6.49 44.97 -23.20
CA ALA A 5 7.90 44.63 -23.12
C ALA A 5 8.03 43.23 -22.50
N ARG A 6 8.42 42.24 -23.31
CA ARG A 6 8.83 40.93 -22.80
C ARG A 6 10.14 41.13 -22.06
N GLU A 7 10.04 41.32 -20.75
CA GLU A 7 11.18 41.31 -19.86
C GLU A 7 11.76 39.88 -19.84
N ILE A 8 12.84 39.67 -20.57
CA ILE A 8 13.56 38.39 -20.58
C ILE A 8 14.56 38.46 -19.43
N LEU A 9 14.21 37.83 -18.32
CA LEU A 9 15.11 37.68 -17.18
C LEU A 9 16.11 36.56 -17.46
N PRO A 10 17.43 36.84 -17.48
CA PRO A 10 18.43 35.79 -17.61
C PRO A 10 18.40 34.90 -16.36
N VAL A 11 18.29 33.58 -16.55
CA VAL A 11 18.31 32.60 -15.47
C VAL A 11 19.64 31.86 -15.51
N ASN A 12 20.31 31.76 -14.36
CA ASN A 12 21.52 30.96 -14.23
C ASN A 12 21.15 29.47 -14.27
N ILE A 13 21.78 28.73 -15.19
CA ILE A 13 21.49 27.30 -15.40
C ILE A 13 21.79 26.45 -14.16
N GLU A 14 22.81 26.80 -13.38
CA GLU A 14 23.17 26.04 -12.17
C GLU A 14 22.10 26.19 -11.09
N ASP A 15 21.63 27.42 -10.89
CA ASP A 15 20.58 27.74 -9.92
C ASP A 15 19.25 27.10 -10.33
N GLU A 16 18.89 27.19 -11.61
CA GLU A 16 17.66 26.59 -12.15
C GLU A 16 17.66 25.06 -12.03
N LEU A 17 18.77 24.43 -12.40
CA LEU A 17 18.89 22.96 -12.32
C LEU A 17 18.77 22.49 -10.87
N LYS A 18 19.40 23.20 -9.93
CA LYS A 18 19.32 22.88 -8.51
C LYS A 18 17.89 23.06 -7.98
N GLN A 19 17.23 24.17 -8.29
CA GLN A 19 15.87 24.45 -7.83
C GLN A 19 14.87 23.43 -8.40
N SER A 20 14.84 23.26 -9.73
CA SER A 20 13.97 22.30 -10.41
C SER A 20 14.17 20.86 -9.90
N TYR A 21 15.42 20.45 -9.66
CA TYR A 21 15.70 19.12 -9.10
C TYR A 21 15.20 18.97 -7.66
N LEU A 22 15.43 19.97 -6.80
CA LEU A 22 14.98 19.94 -5.41
C LEU A 22 13.45 19.93 -5.30
N ASP A 23 12.75 20.74 -6.10
CA ASP A 23 11.29 20.79 -6.13
C ASP A 23 10.70 19.46 -6.56
N TYR A 24 11.26 18.85 -7.62
CA TYR A 24 10.87 17.51 -8.04
C TYR A 24 11.15 16.47 -6.95
N ALA A 25 12.36 16.46 -6.37
CA ALA A 25 12.76 15.50 -5.34
C ALA A 25 11.84 15.56 -4.11
N MET A 26 11.58 16.77 -3.59
CA MET A 26 10.69 16.96 -2.44
C MET A 26 9.25 16.51 -2.77
N SER A 27 8.74 16.83 -3.97
CA SER A 27 7.41 16.40 -4.39
C SER A 27 7.27 14.88 -4.45
N VAL A 28 8.33 14.16 -4.86
CA VAL A 28 8.33 12.70 -4.93
C VAL A 28 8.43 12.07 -3.54
N ILE A 29 9.30 12.60 -2.67
CA ILE A 29 9.49 12.08 -1.32
C ILE A 29 8.21 12.20 -0.50
N ILE A 30 7.62 13.40 -0.43
CA ILE A 30 6.48 13.71 0.42
C ILE A 30 5.16 13.35 -0.26
N GLY A 31 5.01 13.72 -1.54
CA GLY A 31 3.74 13.65 -2.25
C GLY A 31 3.44 12.31 -2.93
N ARG A 32 4.37 11.34 -2.92
CA ARG A 32 4.23 10.11 -3.71
C ARG A 32 4.78 8.85 -3.06
N ALA A 33 6.07 8.83 -2.73
CA ALA A 33 6.80 7.58 -2.59
C ALA A 33 6.69 6.96 -1.19
N LEU A 34 6.72 7.78 -0.14
CA LEU A 34 6.73 7.33 1.25
C LEU A 34 5.33 7.44 1.89
N PRO A 35 4.95 6.49 2.77
CA PRO A 35 3.73 6.62 3.57
C PRO A 35 3.90 7.63 4.70
N ASP A 36 2.78 8.17 5.20
CA ASP A 36 2.78 8.88 6.48
C ASP A 36 2.84 7.89 7.65
N VAL A 37 3.58 8.21 8.72
CA VAL A 37 3.71 7.34 9.89
C VAL A 37 2.40 7.19 10.68
N ARG A 38 1.55 8.22 10.62
CA ARG A 38 0.30 8.30 11.40
C ARG A 38 -0.76 7.32 10.90
N ASP A 39 -0.90 7.17 9.58
CA ASP A 39 -1.91 6.29 8.97
C ASP A 39 -1.33 5.14 8.12
N GLY A 40 -0.04 5.16 7.85
CA GLY A 40 0.64 4.16 7.03
C GLY A 40 0.28 4.22 5.55
N LEU A 41 -0.37 5.28 5.09
CA LEU A 41 -0.86 5.42 3.71
C LEU A 41 -0.02 6.42 2.92
N LYS A 42 0.16 6.11 1.63
CA LYS A 42 0.62 7.09 0.63
C LYS A 42 -0.55 7.95 0.16
N PRO A 43 -0.31 9.16 -0.39
CA PRO A 43 -1.38 10.05 -0.83
C PRO A 43 -2.40 9.42 -1.78
N VAL A 44 -1.98 8.55 -2.71
CA VAL A 44 -2.91 7.86 -3.62
C VAL A 44 -3.86 6.91 -2.89
N HIS A 45 -3.39 6.14 -1.90
CA HIS A 45 -4.24 5.25 -1.12
C HIS A 45 -5.26 6.04 -0.30
N ARG A 46 -4.82 7.14 0.34
CA ARG A 46 -5.69 8.02 1.13
C ARG A 46 -6.81 8.62 0.28
N ARG A 47 -6.46 9.15 -0.90
CA ARG A 47 -7.41 9.75 -1.85
C ARG A 47 -8.41 8.72 -2.39
N VAL A 48 -7.97 7.48 -2.65
CA VAL A 48 -8.87 6.39 -3.05
C VAL A 48 -9.86 6.06 -1.95
N LEU A 49 -9.40 5.83 -0.72
CA LEU A 49 -10.29 5.49 0.41
C LEU A 49 -11.25 6.64 0.72
N TYR A 50 -10.76 7.89 0.70
CA TYR A 50 -11.59 9.08 0.89
C TYR A 50 -12.64 9.23 -0.22
N ALA A 51 -12.29 9.07 -1.49
CA ALA A 51 -13.27 9.10 -2.58
C ALA A 51 -14.32 7.99 -2.46
N MET A 52 -13.91 6.78 -2.02
CA MET A 52 -14.85 5.69 -1.77
C MET A 52 -15.79 5.98 -0.60
N HIS A 53 -15.31 6.68 0.43
CA HIS A 53 -16.10 7.18 1.55
C HIS A 53 -17.14 8.21 1.09
N GLU A 54 -16.72 9.23 0.36
CA GLU A 54 -17.59 10.27 -0.21
C GLU A 54 -18.66 9.70 -1.16
N LEU A 55 -18.31 8.65 -1.91
CA LEU A 55 -19.24 7.93 -2.77
C LEU A 55 -20.25 7.05 -1.99
N GLY A 56 -20.08 6.94 -0.68
CA GLY A 56 -20.81 6.05 0.21
C GLY A 56 -20.70 4.60 -0.23
N ASN A 57 -19.49 4.15 -0.60
CA ASN A 57 -19.21 2.81 -1.10
C ASN A 57 -18.83 1.83 0.02
N ASP A 58 -19.73 1.73 1.01
CA ASP A 58 -19.51 1.00 2.26
C ASP A 58 -19.49 -0.52 2.07
N TRP A 59 -18.94 -1.22 3.06
CA TRP A 59 -18.74 -2.68 3.03
C TRP A 59 -20.05 -3.48 2.96
N ASN A 60 -21.15 -2.90 3.44
CA ASN A 60 -22.47 -3.51 3.47
C ASN A 60 -23.35 -3.13 2.27
N LYS A 61 -22.82 -2.37 1.31
CA LYS A 61 -23.52 -1.96 0.09
C LYS A 61 -23.09 -2.84 -1.10
N ALA A 62 -23.84 -2.72 -2.19
CA ALA A 62 -23.50 -3.39 -3.45
C ALA A 62 -22.21 -2.82 -4.04
N TYR A 63 -21.44 -3.68 -4.72
CA TYR A 63 -20.22 -3.28 -5.41
C TYR A 63 -20.51 -2.22 -6.48
N LYS A 64 -19.52 -1.34 -6.72
CA LYS A 64 -19.57 -0.33 -7.77
C LYS A 64 -18.45 -0.59 -8.79
N LYS A 65 -18.71 -0.28 -10.06
CA LYS A 65 -17.69 -0.40 -11.13
C LYS A 65 -16.41 0.36 -10.76
N SER A 66 -15.26 -0.29 -10.88
CA SER A 66 -13.96 0.32 -10.57
C SER A 66 -13.71 1.59 -11.37
N ALA A 67 -14.12 1.62 -12.65
CA ALA A 67 -14.02 2.80 -13.50
C ALA A 67 -14.71 4.04 -12.91
N ARG A 68 -15.80 3.88 -12.14
CA ARG A 68 -16.47 5.00 -11.46
C ARG A 68 -15.61 5.56 -10.33
N VAL A 69 -15.06 4.68 -9.49
CA VAL A 69 -14.20 5.09 -8.37
C VAL A 69 -12.93 5.76 -8.89
N VAL A 70 -12.30 5.19 -9.92
CA VAL A 70 -11.13 5.79 -10.59
C VAL A 70 -11.46 7.18 -11.12
N GLY A 71 -12.60 7.33 -11.81
CA GLY A 71 -13.08 8.60 -12.34
C GLY A 71 -13.25 9.69 -11.27
N ASP A 72 -13.87 9.35 -10.14
CA ASP A 72 -14.06 10.30 -9.02
C ASP A 72 -12.72 10.70 -8.39
N VAL A 73 -11.79 9.75 -8.21
CA VAL A 73 -10.47 10.02 -7.66
C VAL A 73 -9.67 10.98 -8.55
N ILE A 74 -9.61 10.72 -9.87
CA ILE A 74 -8.86 11.58 -10.78
C ILE A 74 -9.52 12.94 -10.98
N GLY A 75 -10.86 12.98 -10.96
CA GLY A 75 -11.62 14.19 -11.21
C GLY A 75 -11.61 15.18 -10.05
N LYS A 76 -11.37 14.71 -8.82
CA LYS A 76 -11.44 15.56 -7.62
C LYS A 76 -10.14 15.66 -6.83
N TYR A 77 -9.38 14.57 -6.72
CA TYR A 77 -8.35 14.45 -5.68
C TYR A 77 -6.95 14.10 -6.19
N HIS A 78 -6.81 13.42 -7.33
CA HIS A 78 -5.54 12.89 -7.81
C HIS A 78 -5.29 13.22 -9.30
N PRO A 79 -4.63 14.35 -9.62
CA PRO A 79 -4.46 14.84 -10.99
C PRO A 79 -3.33 14.10 -11.74
N HIS A 80 -3.38 12.77 -11.72
CA HIS A 80 -2.44 11.86 -12.36
C HIS A 80 -3.20 10.77 -13.12
N GLY A 81 -2.46 9.90 -13.83
CA GLY A 81 -3.03 8.88 -14.70
C GLY A 81 -4.00 7.93 -13.98
N ASP A 82 -5.06 7.56 -14.69
CA ASP A 82 -6.07 6.59 -14.27
C ASP A 82 -5.47 5.22 -13.94
N SER A 83 -4.45 4.79 -14.71
CA SER A 83 -3.71 3.54 -14.49
C SER A 83 -3.11 3.46 -13.08
N ALA A 84 -2.44 4.52 -12.63
CA ALA A 84 -1.82 4.55 -11.31
C ALA A 84 -2.85 4.41 -10.17
N VAL A 85 -4.02 5.03 -10.33
CA VAL A 85 -5.13 4.92 -9.38
C VAL A 85 -5.72 3.51 -9.41
N TYR A 86 -5.95 2.95 -10.60
CA TYR A 86 -6.51 1.61 -10.74
C TYR A 86 -5.57 0.53 -10.21
N ASP A 87 -4.27 0.60 -10.51
CA ASP A 87 -3.27 -0.33 -10.00
C ASP A 87 -3.17 -0.27 -8.47
N THR A 88 -3.35 0.93 -7.88
CA THR A 88 -3.45 1.11 -6.43
C THR A 88 -4.68 0.39 -5.87
N ILE A 89 -5.85 0.55 -6.49
CA ILE A 89 -7.08 -0.15 -6.09
C ILE A 89 -6.89 -1.66 -6.19
N VAL A 90 -6.29 -2.13 -7.29
CA VAL A 90 -6.03 -3.55 -7.52
C VAL A 90 -5.15 -4.12 -6.41
N ARG A 91 -4.04 -3.45 -6.08
CA ARG A 91 -3.15 -3.87 -5.00
C ARG A 91 -3.85 -3.91 -3.64
N MET A 92 -4.73 -2.94 -3.35
CA MET A 92 -5.49 -2.90 -2.10
C MET A 92 -6.58 -3.98 -1.99
N ALA A 93 -6.92 -4.63 -3.09
CA ALA A 93 -7.90 -5.73 -3.16
C ALA A 93 -7.27 -7.13 -3.21
N GLN A 94 -5.94 -7.23 -3.37
CA GLN A 94 -5.21 -8.49 -3.43
C GLN A 94 -4.76 -8.96 -2.04
N ASP A 95 -5.29 -10.09 -1.57
CA ASP A 95 -4.95 -10.71 -0.29
C ASP A 95 -3.52 -11.31 -0.24
N PHE A 96 -2.95 -11.65 -1.39
CA PHE A 96 -1.54 -12.04 -1.51
C PHE A 96 -0.57 -10.85 -1.52
N SER A 97 -1.06 -9.62 -1.74
CA SER A 97 -0.25 -8.39 -1.74
C SER A 97 -0.32 -7.61 -0.44
N MET A 98 -1.45 -7.70 0.29
CA MET A 98 -1.68 -7.02 1.56
C MET A 98 -2.18 -8.01 2.61
N ARG A 99 -1.63 -7.94 3.83
CA ARG A 99 -2.07 -8.80 4.94
C ARG A 99 -3.55 -8.60 5.27
N HIS A 100 -3.99 -7.35 5.31
CA HIS A 100 -5.39 -6.98 5.49
C HIS A 100 -5.81 -6.03 4.37
N VAL A 101 -6.61 -6.56 3.43
CA VAL A 101 -7.14 -5.79 2.30
C VAL A 101 -7.99 -4.62 2.79
N LEU A 102 -7.85 -3.48 2.10
CA LEU A 102 -8.62 -2.26 2.39
C LEU A 102 -9.77 -2.07 1.39
N VAL A 103 -9.70 -2.77 0.26
CA VAL A 103 -10.74 -2.79 -0.77
C VAL A 103 -11.24 -4.24 -0.93
N ASP A 104 -12.56 -4.41 -0.95
CA ASP A 104 -13.21 -5.67 -1.30
C ASP A 104 -13.57 -5.62 -2.79
N GLY A 105 -12.98 -6.52 -3.58
CA GLY A 105 -13.08 -6.56 -5.02
C GLY A 105 -13.87 -7.75 -5.54
N GLN A 106 -14.71 -7.52 -6.56
CA GLN A 106 -15.41 -8.55 -7.32
C GLN A 106 -14.92 -8.56 -8.78
N GLY A 107 -14.48 -9.73 -9.24
CA GLY A 107 -13.92 -9.93 -10.58
C GLY A 107 -12.48 -10.44 -10.55
N ASN A 108 -11.77 -10.35 -11.68
CA ASN A 108 -10.36 -10.77 -11.76
C ASN A 108 -9.43 -9.61 -11.36
N PHE A 109 -8.80 -9.73 -10.19
CA PHE A 109 -7.82 -8.80 -9.65
C PHE A 109 -6.37 -9.29 -9.79
N GLY A 110 -6.11 -10.27 -10.66
CA GLY A 110 -4.80 -10.86 -10.87
C GLY A 110 -4.53 -12.07 -9.99
N SER A 111 -3.35 -12.65 -10.13
CA SER A 111 -2.94 -13.88 -9.45
C SER A 111 -1.51 -13.79 -8.92
N ILE A 112 -1.14 -14.69 -8.01
CA ILE A 112 0.23 -14.83 -7.51
C ILE A 112 1.21 -15.28 -8.61
N ASP A 113 0.70 -15.91 -9.67
CA ASP A 113 1.47 -16.36 -10.83
C ASP A 113 1.87 -15.21 -11.78
N GLY A 114 1.40 -13.98 -11.48
CA GLY A 114 1.75 -12.76 -12.24
C GLY A 114 0.72 -12.36 -13.29
N ASP A 115 -0.48 -12.95 -13.28
CA ASP A 115 -1.55 -12.48 -14.15
C ASP A 115 -2.01 -11.08 -13.74
N ASN A 116 -2.12 -10.18 -14.72
CA ASN A 116 -2.65 -8.85 -14.49
C ASN A 116 -4.15 -8.88 -14.19
N ALA A 117 -4.61 -7.87 -13.45
CA ALA A 117 -6.04 -7.66 -13.25
C ALA A 117 -6.78 -7.40 -14.57
N ALA A 118 -8.05 -7.76 -14.63
CA ALA A 118 -8.91 -7.36 -15.74
C ALA A 118 -9.06 -5.83 -15.78
N ALA A 119 -9.42 -5.28 -16.94
CA ALA A 119 -9.65 -3.84 -17.08
C ALA A 119 -10.74 -3.32 -16.13
N MET A 120 -10.61 -2.07 -15.67
CA MET A 120 -11.52 -1.42 -14.69
C MET A 120 -13.01 -1.34 -15.08
N ARG A 121 -13.34 -1.64 -16.34
CA ARG A 121 -14.74 -1.76 -16.82
C ARG A 121 -15.40 -3.09 -16.42
N TYR A 122 -14.61 -4.11 -16.09
CA TYR A 122 -15.08 -5.44 -15.71
C TYR A 122 -15.09 -5.67 -14.20
N THR A 123 -14.15 -5.06 -13.47
CA THR A 123 -14.05 -5.21 -12.02
C THR A 123 -14.99 -4.27 -11.28
N GLU A 124 -15.39 -4.69 -10.09
CA GLU A 124 -16.20 -3.90 -9.17
C GLU A 124 -15.56 -3.91 -7.78
N VAL A 125 -15.74 -2.83 -7.03
CA VAL A 125 -15.12 -2.64 -5.71
C VAL A 125 -16.07 -1.98 -4.72
N ARG A 126 -15.85 -2.26 -3.45
CA ARG A 126 -16.36 -1.52 -2.29
C ARG A 126 -15.31 -1.49 -1.19
N MET A 127 -15.49 -0.66 -0.17
CA MET A 127 -14.55 -0.62 0.95
C MET A 127 -14.63 -1.92 1.75
N ALA A 128 -13.48 -2.44 2.16
CA ALA A 128 -13.45 -3.53 3.13
C ALA A 128 -13.94 -3.03 4.50
N ARG A 129 -14.36 -3.95 5.36
CA ARG A 129 -14.84 -3.59 6.71
C ARG A 129 -13.76 -2.87 7.52
N LEU A 130 -12.50 -3.32 7.43
CA LEU A 130 -11.37 -2.69 8.11
C LEU A 130 -11.14 -1.24 7.66
N ALA A 131 -11.37 -0.92 6.37
CA ALA A 131 -11.19 0.43 5.86
C ALA A 131 -12.10 1.47 6.55
N HIS A 132 -13.24 1.05 7.10
CA HIS A 132 -14.10 1.95 7.87
C HIS A 132 -13.45 2.39 9.19
N GLU A 133 -12.61 1.54 9.81
CA GLU A 133 -11.86 1.91 11.02
C GLU A 133 -10.72 2.88 10.73
N LEU A 134 -10.24 2.95 9.48
CA LEU A 134 -9.29 3.99 9.06
C LEU A 134 -9.96 5.35 8.88
N LEU A 135 -11.23 5.37 8.47
CA LEU A 135 -12.01 6.59 8.17
C LEU A 135 -12.97 6.99 9.30
N ALA A 136 -12.97 6.26 10.41
CA ALA A 136 -13.93 6.46 11.49
C ALA A 136 -13.79 7.86 12.08
N ASP A 137 -14.93 8.51 12.34
CA ASP A 137 -14.99 9.83 12.99
C ASP A 137 -14.39 11.00 12.18
N LEU A 138 -14.14 10.83 10.87
CA LEU A 138 -13.58 11.87 9.99
C LEU A 138 -14.38 13.19 9.99
N GLU A 139 -15.71 13.09 10.08
CA GLU A 139 -16.64 14.23 10.12
C GLU A 139 -16.64 15.01 11.44
N LYS A 140 -15.88 14.56 12.46
CA LYS A 140 -15.85 15.16 13.80
C LYS A 140 -14.65 16.07 14.02
N ASP A 141 -14.14 16.68 12.96
CA ASP A 141 -13.00 17.61 13.01
C ASP A 141 -11.76 16.99 13.69
N THR A 142 -11.49 15.72 13.37
CA THR A 142 -10.40 14.93 14.00
C THR A 142 -9.05 15.09 13.30
N VAL A 143 -9.04 15.67 12.10
CA VAL A 143 -7.85 15.83 11.25
C VAL A 143 -7.86 17.17 10.55
N ASP A 144 -6.68 17.66 10.22
CA ASP A 144 -6.54 18.83 9.37
C ASP A 144 -6.97 18.52 7.93
N TRP A 145 -7.53 19.54 7.30
CA TRP A 145 -8.01 19.49 5.93
C TRP A 145 -7.18 20.41 5.05
N VAL A 146 -6.82 19.93 3.86
CA VAL A 146 -6.10 20.70 2.84
C VAL A 146 -6.96 20.83 1.59
N ASP A 147 -6.73 21.88 0.82
CA ASP A 147 -7.39 22.05 -0.46
C ASP A 147 -6.85 21.02 -1.47
N ASN A 148 -7.70 20.61 -2.40
CA ASN A 148 -7.29 19.80 -3.54
C ASN A 148 -6.46 20.64 -4.54
N TYR A 149 -6.09 20.02 -5.67
CA TYR A 149 -5.16 20.63 -6.64
C TYR A 149 -5.68 21.88 -7.36
N ASP A 150 -7.01 22.11 -7.39
CA ASP A 150 -7.64 23.27 -8.02
C ASP A 150 -8.35 24.20 -7.02
N GLY A 151 -8.28 23.90 -5.73
CA GLY A 151 -8.87 24.70 -4.66
C GLY A 151 -10.39 24.60 -4.52
N THR A 152 -11.04 23.65 -5.20
CA THR A 152 -12.52 23.53 -5.19
C THR A 152 -13.06 22.46 -4.23
N GLU A 153 -12.22 21.50 -3.83
CA GLU A 153 -12.58 20.40 -2.93
C GLU A 153 -11.61 20.35 -1.75
N ARG A 154 -12.02 19.70 -0.66
CA ARG A 154 -11.19 19.48 0.54
C ARG A 154 -10.80 18.01 0.65
N ILE A 155 -9.57 17.75 1.09
CA ILE A 155 -9.07 16.40 1.38
C ILE A 155 -8.42 16.37 2.77
N PRO A 156 -8.51 15.25 3.50
CA PRO A 156 -7.84 15.12 4.79
C PRO A 156 -6.33 15.00 4.59
N ASP A 157 -5.54 15.69 5.43
CA ASP A 157 -4.08 15.56 5.44
C ASP A 157 -3.68 14.11 5.77
N VAL A 158 -4.31 13.54 6.80
CA VAL A 158 -4.20 12.14 7.24
C VAL A 158 -5.55 11.56 7.59
N LEU A 159 -5.64 10.23 7.64
CA LEU A 159 -6.86 9.58 8.15
C LEU A 159 -6.81 9.40 9.68
N PRO A 160 -7.95 9.52 10.38
CA PRO A 160 -8.06 9.33 11.83
C PRO A 160 -8.04 7.83 12.21
N THR A 161 -7.05 7.09 11.69
CA THR A 161 -7.00 5.64 11.81
C THR A 161 -7.03 5.18 13.27
N LYS A 162 -7.85 4.18 13.58
CA LYS A 162 -7.87 3.50 14.88
C LYS A 162 -6.91 2.30 14.94
N LEU A 163 -6.28 1.99 13.82
CA LEU A 163 -5.37 0.87 13.65
C LEU A 163 -3.95 1.36 13.33
N PRO A 164 -2.89 0.75 13.90
CA PRO A 164 -1.49 0.96 13.48
C PRO A 164 -1.21 0.32 12.10
N ASN A 165 -1.87 0.83 11.06
CA ASN A 165 -1.89 0.26 9.72
C ASN A 165 -0.50 0.17 9.07
N LEU A 166 0.41 1.11 9.36
CA LEU A 166 1.78 1.08 8.85
C LEU A 166 2.51 -0.22 9.22
N LEU A 167 2.37 -0.67 10.48
CA LEU A 167 3.02 -1.89 10.95
C LEU A 167 2.24 -3.14 10.52
N VAL A 168 0.90 -3.06 10.56
CA VAL A 168 0.03 -4.19 10.24
C VAL A 168 0.12 -4.59 8.76
N ASN A 169 0.04 -3.61 7.85
CA ASN A 169 0.06 -3.86 6.41
C ASN A 169 1.45 -3.64 5.78
N GLY A 170 2.35 -2.96 6.47
CA GLY A 170 3.65 -2.61 5.91
C GLY A 170 3.54 -1.54 4.82
N SER A 171 4.69 -1.21 4.23
CA SER A 171 4.75 -0.30 3.08
C SER A 171 6.08 -0.45 2.37
N SER A 172 6.08 -0.33 1.05
CA SER A 172 7.30 -0.27 0.25
C SER A 172 7.25 0.93 -0.68
N GLY A 173 8.39 1.61 -0.86
CA GLY A 173 8.46 2.82 -1.67
C GLY A 173 9.88 3.19 -2.02
N ILE A 174 10.06 3.69 -3.24
CA ILE A 174 11.34 4.19 -3.74
C ILE A 174 11.13 5.66 -4.07
N ALA A 175 11.87 6.53 -3.39
CA ALA A 175 11.84 7.97 -3.58
C ALA A 175 13.15 8.46 -4.22
N VAL A 176 13.36 9.77 -4.25
CA VAL A 176 14.64 10.35 -4.69
C VAL A 176 15.65 10.26 -3.54
N GLY A 177 16.70 9.46 -3.72
CA GLY A 177 17.78 9.31 -2.74
C GLY A 177 17.47 8.46 -1.51
N MET A 178 16.27 7.86 -1.42
CA MET A 178 15.87 7.02 -0.30
C MET A 178 14.83 5.97 -0.71
N ALA A 179 14.71 4.91 0.10
CA ALA A 179 13.72 3.87 -0.07
C ALA A 179 13.21 3.41 1.31
N THR A 180 11.99 2.87 1.33
CA THR A 180 11.36 2.25 2.49
C THR A 180 10.88 0.85 2.14
N ASN A 181 11.01 -0.08 3.08
CA ASN A 181 10.46 -1.41 2.99
C ASN A 181 10.16 -1.92 4.40
N ILE A 182 8.89 -1.82 4.80
CA ILE A 182 8.38 -2.19 6.11
C ILE A 182 7.52 -3.46 5.91
N PRO A 183 7.87 -4.59 6.53
CA PRO A 183 7.09 -5.81 6.41
C PRO A 183 5.78 -5.72 7.20
N PRO A 184 4.74 -6.47 6.79
CA PRO A 184 3.49 -6.56 7.55
C PRO A 184 3.67 -7.38 8.84
N HIS A 185 2.94 -7.00 9.88
CA HIS A 185 2.93 -7.66 11.20
C HIS A 185 1.54 -8.18 11.56
N ASN A 186 1.46 -9.08 12.54
CA ASN A 186 0.19 -9.52 13.07
C ASN A 186 -0.51 -8.37 13.84
N MET A 187 -1.78 -8.13 13.52
CA MET A 187 -2.57 -7.07 14.16
C MET A 187 -2.69 -7.22 15.67
N VAL A 188 -2.87 -8.44 16.18
CA VAL A 188 -3.01 -8.70 17.62
C VAL A 188 -1.70 -8.39 18.33
N GLU A 189 -0.58 -8.89 17.83
CA GLU A 189 0.76 -8.66 18.39
C GLU A 189 1.09 -7.15 18.45
N VAL A 190 0.80 -6.42 17.37
CA VAL A 190 1.03 -4.96 17.34
C VAL A 190 0.17 -4.24 18.36
N ILE A 191 -1.11 -4.61 18.50
CA ILE A 191 -2.00 -4.01 19.50
C ILE A 191 -1.52 -4.35 20.92
N ASP A 192 -1.13 -5.58 21.19
CA ASP A 192 -0.59 -6.00 22.48
C ASP A 192 0.67 -5.20 22.86
N GLY A 193 1.57 -4.98 21.89
CA GLY A 193 2.74 -4.10 22.07
C GLY A 193 2.36 -2.64 22.33
N CYS A 194 1.34 -2.11 21.65
CA CYS A 194 0.82 -0.77 21.94
C CYS A 194 0.22 -0.66 23.34
N LEU A 195 -0.56 -1.65 23.79
CA LEU A 195 -1.12 -1.69 25.13
C LEU A 195 -0.02 -1.77 26.19
N ALA A 196 1.00 -2.60 25.97
CA ALA A 196 2.16 -2.67 26.84
C ALA A 196 2.89 -1.33 26.98
N LEU A 197 3.03 -0.55 25.89
CA LEU A 197 3.61 0.80 25.93
C LEU A 197 2.74 1.83 26.66
N ILE A 198 1.42 1.68 26.60
CA ILE A 198 0.49 2.54 27.33
C ILE A 198 0.61 2.26 28.83
N ASP A 199 0.75 0.98 29.22
CA ASP A 199 0.91 0.57 30.61
C ASP A 199 2.30 0.92 31.17
N ASP A 200 3.36 0.77 30.37
CA ASP A 200 4.73 1.15 30.71
C ASP A 200 5.47 1.76 29.51
N TYR A 201 5.65 3.08 29.53
CA TYR A 201 6.34 3.82 28.48
C TYR A 201 7.88 3.67 28.53
N THR A 202 8.42 2.97 29.52
CA THR A 202 9.87 2.77 29.70
C THR A 202 10.39 1.46 29.09
N LEU A 203 9.50 0.63 28.54
CA LEU A 203 9.85 -0.61 27.86
C LEU A 203 10.91 -0.38 26.77
N SER A 204 11.93 -1.23 26.79
CA SER A 204 12.96 -1.23 25.75
C SER A 204 12.47 -1.92 24.49
N VAL A 205 13.23 -1.79 23.40
CA VAL A 205 12.96 -2.53 22.17
C VAL A 205 13.00 -4.05 22.41
N ASP A 206 13.88 -4.53 23.28
CA ASP A 206 13.99 -5.96 23.58
C ASP A 206 12.75 -6.47 24.32
N ASP A 207 12.18 -5.67 25.23
CA ASP A 207 10.93 -6.01 25.91
C ASP A 207 9.74 -6.01 24.93
N LEU A 208 9.70 -5.06 23.99
CA LEU A 208 8.67 -5.01 22.95
C LEU A 208 8.71 -6.21 21.98
N MET A 209 9.89 -6.78 21.75
CA MET A 209 10.04 -7.98 20.93
C MET A 209 9.40 -9.22 21.55
N GLU A 210 9.11 -9.23 22.86
CA GLU A 210 8.35 -10.30 23.51
C GLU A 210 6.87 -10.26 23.09
N TYR A 211 6.32 -9.06 22.86
CA TYR A 211 4.95 -8.85 22.40
C TYR A 211 4.83 -8.96 20.86
N ILE A 212 5.86 -8.51 20.14
CA ILE A 212 5.92 -8.52 18.67
C ILE A 212 7.08 -9.41 18.21
N PRO A 213 6.91 -10.74 18.20
CA PRO A 213 7.98 -11.69 17.87
C PRO A 213 8.43 -11.64 16.40
N GLY A 214 7.75 -10.87 15.54
CA GLY A 214 8.17 -10.63 14.16
C GLY A 214 7.90 -11.79 13.19
N ARG A 215 6.84 -12.59 13.41
CA ARG A 215 6.41 -13.62 12.46
C ARG A 215 5.75 -12.98 11.24
N ILE A 216 6.52 -12.80 10.17
CA ILE A 216 6.04 -12.24 8.90
C ILE A 216 5.50 -13.38 8.04
N SER A 217 4.17 -13.45 7.84
CA SER A 217 3.62 -14.31 6.78
C SER A 217 2.18 -14.00 6.36
N PRO A 218 1.84 -14.03 5.05
CA PRO A 218 0.45 -14.23 4.58
C PRO A 218 -0.10 -15.60 5.05
N PRO A 219 -1.43 -15.83 5.00
CA PRO A 219 -2.08 -16.93 5.74
C PRO A 219 -1.58 -18.38 5.47
N GLU A 220 -0.74 -18.64 4.47
CA GLU A 220 -0.30 -20.00 4.10
C GLU A 220 1.17 -20.35 4.40
N ALA A 221 2.03 -19.43 4.84
CA ALA A 221 3.42 -19.78 5.16
C ALA A 221 3.68 -19.78 6.69
N SER A 222 4.03 -20.92 7.27
CA SER A 222 4.54 -20.95 8.64
C SER A 222 6.02 -20.56 8.66
N SER A 223 6.33 -19.26 8.74
CA SER A 223 7.70 -18.83 9.00
C SER A 223 7.99 -18.96 10.50
N THR A 224 8.87 -19.90 10.84
CA THR A 224 9.61 -19.82 12.10
C THR A 224 10.74 -18.83 11.84
N VAL A 225 10.84 -17.77 12.65
CA VAL A 225 12.00 -16.86 12.63
C VAL A 225 13.23 -17.72 12.94
N GLY A 226 13.99 -18.07 11.90
CA GLY A 226 15.30 -18.70 12.06
C GLY A 226 16.31 -17.70 12.62
N PRO A 227 17.53 -18.13 12.96
CA PRO A 227 18.57 -17.29 13.57
C PRO A 227 19.09 -16.15 12.67
N GLY A 228 18.43 -15.88 11.54
CA GLY A 228 18.75 -14.84 10.55
C GLY A 228 18.00 -13.52 10.75
N PHE A 229 17.21 -13.33 11.82
CA PHE A 229 16.86 -11.98 12.26
C PHE A 229 18.08 -11.38 12.98
N SER A 230 19.08 -10.98 12.21
CA SER A 230 20.16 -10.15 12.73
C SER A 230 19.54 -8.81 13.09
N ARG A 231 19.54 -8.49 14.39
CA ARG A 231 19.17 -7.16 14.91
C ARG A 231 19.71 -6.08 13.95
N PRO A 232 18.95 -5.01 13.65
CA PRO A 232 19.63 -3.77 13.33
C PRO A 232 20.48 -3.44 14.57
N THR A 233 21.79 -3.65 14.46
CA THR A 233 22.73 -3.53 15.59
C THR A 233 22.86 -2.10 16.10
N VAL A 234 22.19 -1.15 15.46
CA VAL A 234 22.17 0.28 15.76
C VAL A 234 20.78 0.83 15.39
N PRO A 235 20.18 1.72 16.19
CA PRO A 235 19.03 2.52 15.75
C PRO A 235 19.37 3.22 14.43
N GLY A 236 18.59 2.98 13.37
CA GLY A 236 18.79 3.59 12.06
C GLY A 236 19.54 2.75 11.01
N VAL A 237 19.81 1.46 11.25
CA VAL A 237 20.42 0.57 10.24
C VAL A 237 19.38 -0.41 9.69
N ALA A 238 19.37 -0.58 8.37
CA ALA A 238 18.53 -1.57 7.68
C ALA A 238 18.84 -2.99 8.17
N ALA A 239 17.80 -3.77 8.49
CA ALA A 239 17.94 -5.18 8.83
C ALA A 239 17.66 -6.07 7.61
N SER A 240 18.36 -7.21 7.51
CA SER A 240 18.07 -8.25 6.53
C SER A 240 17.47 -9.45 7.25
N MET A 241 16.40 -10.03 6.69
CA MET A 241 15.76 -11.24 7.21
C MET A 241 15.66 -12.28 6.09
N TYR A 242 16.06 -13.51 6.39
CA TYR A 242 15.90 -14.64 5.48
C TYR A 242 14.53 -15.31 5.69
N VAL A 243 13.75 -15.43 4.62
CA VAL A 243 12.44 -16.10 4.63
C VAL A 243 12.54 -17.43 3.88
N PRO A 244 12.63 -18.58 4.58
CA PRO A 244 12.61 -19.89 3.94
C PRO A 244 11.19 -20.22 3.46
N ALA A 245 11.08 -20.85 2.29
CA ALA A 245 9.82 -21.46 1.86
C ALA A 245 9.49 -22.66 2.77
N THR A 246 8.22 -22.78 3.18
CA THR A 246 7.74 -23.97 3.89
C THR A 246 7.53 -25.11 2.91
N PRO A 247 8.24 -26.25 3.05
CA PRO A 247 8.05 -27.38 2.16
C PRO A 247 6.81 -28.18 2.61
N SER A 248 5.63 -27.82 2.12
CA SER A 248 4.40 -28.59 2.38
C SER A 248 3.30 -28.35 1.31
N SER A 249 3.42 -29.05 0.19
CA SER A 249 2.31 -29.63 -0.63
C SER A 249 2.77 -30.29 -1.95
N MET A 250 4.07 -30.51 -2.19
CA MET A 250 4.53 -31.49 -3.20
C MET A 250 4.36 -32.93 -2.67
N THR A 251 3.13 -33.37 -2.40
CA THR A 251 2.81 -34.77 -2.13
C THR A 251 2.01 -35.36 -3.29
N ARG A 252 2.72 -36.20 -4.07
CA ARG A 252 2.22 -37.34 -4.87
C ARG A 252 1.17 -37.01 -5.93
N ARG A 253 1.61 -36.62 -7.13
CA ARG A 253 0.97 -37.15 -8.35
C ARG A 253 1.41 -38.61 -8.50
N PRO A 254 0.50 -39.60 -8.59
CA PRO A 254 0.90 -40.94 -9.00
C PRO A 254 1.47 -40.82 -10.42
N ALA A 255 2.64 -41.43 -10.63
CA ALA A 255 3.22 -41.58 -11.95
C ALA A 255 2.15 -42.22 -12.86
N ALA A 256 1.75 -41.51 -13.92
CA ALA A 256 0.98 -42.10 -14.99
C ALA A 256 1.84 -43.23 -15.58
N THR A 257 1.48 -44.48 -15.29
CA THR A 257 1.98 -45.64 -16.01
C THR A 257 1.53 -45.50 -17.46
N THR A 258 2.40 -44.96 -18.31
CA THR A 258 2.27 -45.10 -19.76
C THR A 258 2.56 -46.55 -20.11
N SER A 259 1.52 -47.35 -20.26
CA SER A 259 1.60 -48.65 -20.92
C SER A 259 1.98 -48.42 -22.37
N SER A 260 3.21 -48.79 -22.73
CA SER A 260 3.70 -48.85 -24.10
C SER A 260 2.99 -49.97 -24.85
N SER A 261 2.22 -49.62 -25.89
CA SER A 261 1.84 -50.55 -26.96
C SER A 261 2.61 -50.18 -28.24
N PRO A 262 3.34 -51.12 -28.87
CA PRO A 262 4.14 -50.85 -30.04
C PRO A 262 3.34 -51.11 -31.31
N SER A 263 3.30 -50.16 -32.25
CA SER A 263 3.01 -50.50 -33.65
C SER A 263 3.51 -49.45 -34.64
N CYS A 264 4.51 -49.89 -35.42
CA CYS A 264 4.78 -49.58 -36.82
C CYS A 264 5.00 -48.13 -37.29
N LEU A 265 6.29 -47.81 -37.48
CA LEU A 265 6.77 -47.10 -38.67
C LEU A 265 6.42 -47.88 -39.94
N THR A 266 5.90 -47.23 -40.98
CA THR A 266 6.57 -47.11 -42.29
C THR A 266 5.70 -46.35 -43.32
N ARG A 267 6.40 -45.44 -44.02
CA ARG A 267 6.06 -44.64 -45.22
C ARG A 267 5.42 -43.28 -44.98
#